data_AF-A0A3M1NF52-F1
#
_entry.id   AF-A0A3M1NF52-F1
#
_cell.length_a   1.000
_cell.length_b   1.000
_cell.length_c   1.000
_cell.angle_alpha   90.00
_cell.angle_beta   90.00
_cell.angle_gamma   90.00
#
_symmetry.space_group_name_H-M   'P 1'
#
loop_
_entity.id
_entity.type
_entity.pdbx_description
1 polymer ?
#
loop_
_entity_poly.entity_id
_entity_poly.type
_entity_poly.pdbx_seq_one_letter_code
_entity_poly.pdbx_strand_id
1 'polypeptide(L)'
;MYHEVRPYLQPKVRTGKEHRFIPRRMEARERMELWMAMAALERLGPDLRANLGQWLLAAHFKKGRAPHKLEWWTLSRLGARQPVYGPLDSVVPPDVVATWFKTIFNVRLERKDYVAHALVQLTRVTGDRARDLPEPIVNRIARWLTQVPGGQAFRERLLDPTRLADEAETAWVLGEALPAGLVLADAVTED
;
A
#
# COMPACT_ATOMS: atom_id res chain seq x y z
N MET A 1 -9.73 18.91 1.75
CA MET A 1 -8.72 18.04 1.14
C MET A 1 -9.31 16.94 0.24
N TYR A 2 -9.84 15.80 0.72
CA TYR A 2 -10.27 14.69 -0.19
C TYR A 2 -11.21 15.14 -1.32
N HIS A 3 -12.27 15.88 -1.00
CA HIS A 3 -13.24 16.32 -2.00
C HIS A 3 -12.65 17.24 -3.09
N GLU A 4 -11.61 18.00 -2.74
CA GLU A 4 -10.93 18.91 -3.66
C GLU A 4 -10.01 18.14 -4.61
N VAL A 5 -9.38 17.07 -4.13
CA VAL A 5 -8.41 16.29 -4.90
C VAL A 5 -9.04 15.10 -5.64
N ARG A 6 -10.23 14.65 -5.23
CA ARG A 6 -10.99 13.54 -5.82
C ARG A 6 -11.07 13.60 -7.35
N PRO A 7 -11.36 14.74 -8.01
CA PRO A 7 -11.46 14.80 -9.48
C PRO A 7 -10.18 14.41 -10.22
N TYR A 8 -9.02 14.52 -9.57
CA TYR A 8 -7.71 14.21 -10.15
C TYR A 8 -7.30 12.75 -9.98
N LEU A 9 -7.95 12.04 -9.06
CA LEU A 9 -7.67 10.63 -8.72
C LEU A 9 -8.73 9.68 -9.31
N GLN A 10 -9.96 10.17 -9.51
CA GLN A 10 -11.06 9.33 -9.99
C GLN A 10 -10.83 8.91 -11.46
N PRO A 11 -10.87 7.59 -11.77
CA PRO A 11 -10.75 7.11 -13.13
C PRO A 11 -11.89 7.67 -14.00
N LYS A 12 -11.57 8.05 -15.23
CA LYS A 12 -12.52 8.51 -16.27
C LYS A 12 -13.19 9.87 -16.04
N VAL A 13 -12.96 10.55 -14.92
CA VAL A 13 -13.31 11.97 -14.79
C VAL A 13 -12.23 12.78 -15.51
N ARG A 14 -12.51 13.21 -16.75
CA ARG A 14 -11.70 14.22 -17.42
C ARG A 14 -12.19 15.58 -16.96
N THR A 15 -11.53 16.19 -15.97
CA THR A 15 -11.83 17.57 -15.61
C THR A 15 -11.34 18.47 -16.74
N GLY A 16 -12.25 19.01 -17.55
CA GLY A 16 -11.94 20.12 -18.46
C GLY A 16 -11.75 21.45 -17.71
N LYS A 17 -11.97 21.45 -16.39
CA LYS A 17 -11.80 22.61 -15.51
C LYS A 17 -10.38 22.65 -14.96
N GLU A 18 -9.78 23.83 -14.99
CA GLU A 18 -8.51 24.12 -14.30
C GLU A 18 -8.64 23.80 -12.80
N HIS A 19 -7.56 23.35 -12.18
CA HIS A 19 -7.54 23.15 -10.73
C HIS A 19 -7.64 24.50 -10.05
N ARG A 20 -8.54 24.64 -9.07
CA ARG A 20 -8.84 25.93 -8.41
C ARG A 20 -7.60 26.65 -7.91
N PHE A 21 -6.57 25.90 -7.52
CA PHE A 21 -5.27 26.43 -7.06
C PHE A 21 -4.10 26.18 -8.01
N ILE A 22 -4.25 25.34 -9.05
CA ILE A 22 -3.18 25.01 -9.98
C ILE A 22 -3.68 25.35 -11.38
N PRO A 23 -3.25 26.48 -11.97
CA PRO A 23 -3.78 26.99 -13.24
C PRO A 23 -3.29 26.18 -14.46
N ARG A 24 -2.88 24.92 -14.27
CA ARG A 24 -2.44 24.01 -15.31
C ARG A 24 -2.87 22.58 -15.00
N ARG A 25 -2.86 21.74 -16.03
CA ARG A 25 -3.03 20.30 -15.87
C ARG A 25 -1.82 19.73 -15.11
N MET A 26 -2.08 19.01 -14.01
CA MET A 26 -1.04 18.28 -13.29
C MET A 26 -0.31 17.30 -14.21
N GLU A 27 1.00 17.18 -14.07
CA GLU A 27 1.83 16.18 -14.72
C GLU A 27 1.63 14.78 -14.13
N ALA A 28 2.18 13.76 -14.80
CA ALA A 28 2.10 12.39 -14.31
C ALA A 28 2.76 12.21 -12.94
N ARG A 29 3.91 12.86 -12.72
CA ARG A 29 4.63 12.82 -11.44
C ARG A 29 3.82 13.48 -10.33
N GLU A 30 3.31 14.69 -10.56
CA GLU A 30 2.50 15.42 -9.56
C GLU A 30 1.23 14.66 -9.17
N ARG A 31 0.57 14.01 -10.14
CA ARG A 31 -0.57 13.13 -9.82
C ARG A 31 -0.15 11.93 -8.97
N MET A 32 1.05 11.39 -9.17
CA MET A 32 1.56 10.30 -8.33
C MET A 32 1.90 10.77 -6.93
N GLU A 33 2.49 11.96 -6.77
CA GLU A 33 2.70 12.58 -5.44
C GLU A 33 1.36 12.80 -4.72
N LEU A 34 0.32 13.21 -5.45
CA LEU A 34 -1.02 13.34 -4.89
C LEU A 34 -1.61 11.99 -4.45
N TRP A 35 -1.42 10.93 -5.23
CA TRP A 35 -1.76 9.57 -4.83
C TRP A 35 -1.05 9.17 -3.54
N MET A 36 0.25 9.42 -3.47
CA MET A 36 1.06 9.09 -2.30
C MET A 36 0.61 9.85 -1.05
N ALA A 37 0.38 11.16 -1.18
CA ALA A 37 -0.14 11.99 -0.10
C ALA A 37 -1.48 11.45 0.43
N MET A 38 -2.39 11.07 -0.47
CA MET A 38 -3.69 10.49 -0.07
C MET A 38 -3.55 9.12 0.59
N ALA A 39 -2.63 8.28 0.12
CA ALA A 39 -2.38 6.98 0.71
C ALA A 39 -1.74 7.06 2.11
N ALA A 40 -0.93 8.11 2.33
CA ALA A 40 -0.30 8.38 3.61
C ALA A 40 -1.32 8.72 4.71
N LEU A 41 -2.50 9.26 4.40
CA LEU A 41 -3.53 9.65 5.38
C LEU A 41 -4.26 8.43 5.97
N GLU A 42 -3.71 7.82 7.02
CA GLU A 42 -4.27 6.59 7.62
C GLU A 42 -5.59 6.78 8.38
N ARG A 43 -5.94 8.01 8.76
CA ARG A 43 -7.21 8.33 9.44
C ARG A 43 -8.39 8.49 8.49
N LEU A 44 -8.19 8.31 7.18
CA LEU A 44 -9.31 8.26 6.23
C LEU A 44 -10.15 7.02 6.51
N GLY A 45 -11.48 7.17 6.48
CA GLY A 45 -12.39 6.05 6.69
C GLY A 45 -12.17 4.89 5.70
N PRO A 46 -12.53 3.66 6.09
CA PRO A 46 -12.22 2.45 5.33
C PRO A 46 -12.83 2.47 3.92
N ASP A 47 -14.06 2.98 3.75
CA ASP A 47 -14.74 3.09 2.45
C ASP A 47 -13.99 4.02 1.48
N LEU A 48 -13.41 5.08 2.02
CA LEU A 48 -12.67 6.04 1.22
C LEU A 48 -11.36 5.45 0.72
N ARG A 49 -10.64 4.74 1.59
CA ARG A 49 -9.42 4.02 1.24
C ARG A 49 -9.72 2.88 0.26
N ALA A 50 -10.84 2.19 0.44
CA ALA A 50 -11.34 1.17 -0.47
C ALA A 50 -11.50 1.73 -1.90
N ASN A 51 -12.20 2.86 -2.03
CA ASN A 51 -12.41 3.54 -3.30
C ASN A 51 -11.09 3.99 -3.95
N LEU A 52 -10.19 4.61 -3.17
CA LEU A 52 -8.89 5.04 -3.65
C LEU A 52 -8.06 3.84 -4.18
N GLY A 53 -8.05 2.72 -3.47
CA GLY A 53 -7.34 1.51 -3.91
C GLY A 53 -7.92 0.93 -5.20
N GLN A 54 -9.24 0.84 -5.31
CA GLN A 54 -9.91 0.41 -6.54
C GLN A 54 -9.60 1.32 -7.73
N TRP A 55 -9.59 2.63 -7.51
CA TRP A 55 -9.27 3.63 -8.52
C TRP A 55 -7.81 3.55 -8.98
N LEU A 56 -6.87 3.41 -8.04
CA LEU A 56 -5.46 3.23 -8.33
C LEU A 56 -5.22 1.97 -9.17
N LEU A 57 -5.81 0.84 -8.77
CA LEU A 57 -5.74 -0.43 -9.51
C LEU A 57 -6.29 -0.26 -10.93
N ALA A 58 -7.47 0.33 -11.08
CA ALA A 58 -8.09 0.54 -12.37
C ALA A 58 -7.26 1.45 -13.28
N ALA A 59 -6.59 2.46 -12.74
CA ALA A 59 -5.78 3.40 -13.49
C ALA A 59 -4.40 2.83 -13.87
N HIS A 60 -3.73 2.12 -12.96
CA HIS A 60 -2.30 1.81 -13.07
C HIS A 60 -1.96 0.31 -13.24
N PHE A 61 -2.78 -0.60 -12.70
CA PHE A 61 -2.47 -2.03 -12.65
C PHE A 61 -3.01 -2.76 -13.88
N LYS A 62 -2.34 -2.58 -15.03
CA LYS A 62 -2.76 -3.17 -16.31
C LYS A 62 -2.25 -4.60 -16.48
N LYS A 63 -3.10 -5.49 -16.98
CA LYS A 63 -2.78 -6.91 -17.23
C LYS A 63 -1.45 -7.07 -17.99
N GLY A 64 -0.56 -7.93 -17.47
CA GLY A 64 0.75 -8.24 -18.05
C GLY A 64 1.81 -7.13 -17.93
N ARG A 65 1.47 -5.93 -17.45
CA ARG A 65 2.44 -4.86 -17.20
C ARG A 65 2.94 -4.91 -15.76
N ALA A 66 4.18 -4.48 -15.53
CA ALA A 66 4.69 -4.26 -14.18
C ALA A 66 4.32 -2.84 -13.74
N PRO A 67 3.58 -2.68 -12.62
CA PRO A 67 3.34 -1.37 -12.02
C PRO A 67 4.64 -0.77 -11.47
N HIS A 68 4.73 0.55 -11.44
CA HIS A 68 5.89 1.29 -10.94
C HIS A 68 6.01 1.18 -9.40
N LYS A 69 7.23 1.37 -8.86
CA LYS A 69 7.51 1.32 -7.40
C LYS A 69 6.52 2.17 -6.57
N LEU A 70 6.26 3.40 -6.99
CA LEU A 70 5.35 4.32 -6.29
C LEU A 70 3.88 3.87 -6.33
N GLU A 71 3.47 3.17 -7.37
CA GLU A 71 2.11 2.61 -7.49
C GLU A 71 1.92 1.46 -6.49
N TRP A 72 2.94 0.60 -6.35
CA TRP A 72 2.97 -0.44 -5.31
C TRP A 72 3.01 0.13 -3.91
N TRP A 73 3.82 1.15 -3.68
CA TRP A 73 3.86 1.86 -2.39
C TRP A 73 2.48 2.39 -2.03
N THR A 74 1.86 3.15 -2.94
CA THR A 74 0.54 3.76 -2.73
C THR A 74 -0.53 2.71 -2.43
N LEU A 75 -0.58 1.62 -3.20
CA LEU A 75 -1.53 0.54 -2.97
C LEU A 75 -1.31 -0.12 -1.60
N SER A 76 -0.05 -0.38 -1.24
CA SER A 76 0.30 -1.03 0.02
C SER A 76 -0.12 -0.20 1.23
N ARG A 77 0.06 1.13 1.17
CA ARG A 77 -0.37 2.04 2.23
C ARG A 77 -1.90 2.01 2.34
N LEU A 78 -2.64 2.19 1.25
CA LEU A 78 -4.11 2.19 1.23
C LEU A 78 -4.71 0.92 1.84
N GLY A 79 -4.13 -0.24 1.52
CA GLY A 79 -4.62 -1.55 1.96
C GLY A 79 -3.85 -2.17 3.12
N ALA A 80 -3.00 -1.44 3.84
CA ALA A 80 -2.20 -2.00 4.93
C ALA A 80 -3.08 -2.70 5.98
N ARG A 81 -2.66 -3.88 6.46
CA ARG A 81 -3.36 -4.63 7.53
C ARG A 81 -3.01 -4.14 8.93
N GLN A 82 -1.83 -3.53 9.06
CA GLN A 82 -1.34 -2.87 10.25
C GLN A 82 -1.03 -1.41 9.90
N PRO A 83 -1.93 -0.47 10.24
CA PRO A 83 -1.65 0.96 10.14
C PRO A 83 -0.42 1.31 10.99
N VAL A 84 0.36 2.30 10.55
CA VAL A 84 1.52 2.82 11.31
C VAL A 84 1.05 3.66 12.49
N TYR A 85 0.02 4.48 12.28
CA TYR A 85 -0.47 5.45 13.25
C TYR A 85 -1.99 5.64 13.18
N GLY A 86 -2.65 5.08 12.17
CA GLY A 86 -4.10 5.08 12.02
C GLY A 86 -4.79 4.14 13.00
N PRO A 87 -6.07 4.42 13.33
CA PRO A 87 -6.86 3.51 14.15
C PRO A 87 -7.18 2.21 13.39
N LEU A 88 -7.39 1.11 14.10
CA LEU A 88 -7.62 -0.20 13.48
C LEU A 88 -8.93 -0.27 12.67
N ASP A 89 -9.91 0.58 12.99
CA ASP A 89 -11.18 0.69 12.28
C ASP A 89 -11.08 1.42 10.93
N SER A 90 -9.93 2.04 10.62
CA SER A 90 -9.66 2.62 9.29
C SER A 90 -9.15 1.61 8.27
N VAL A 91 -8.84 0.38 8.71
CA VAL A 91 -8.37 -0.69 7.84
C VAL A 91 -9.46 -1.09 6.85
N VAL A 92 -9.12 -1.12 5.56
CA VAL A 92 -10.06 -1.56 4.51
C VAL A 92 -10.48 -3.01 4.76
N PRO A 93 -11.78 -3.35 4.71
CA PRO A 93 -12.26 -4.72 4.92
C PRO A 93 -11.53 -5.78 4.07
N PRO A 94 -11.26 -6.98 4.62
CA PRO A 94 -10.44 -8.00 3.97
C PRO A 94 -11.09 -8.57 2.71
N ASP A 95 -12.42 -8.63 2.64
CA ASP A 95 -13.17 -9.04 1.46
C ASP A 95 -12.98 -8.05 0.30
N VAL A 96 -12.98 -6.75 0.60
CA VAL A 96 -12.70 -5.70 -0.39
C VAL A 96 -11.27 -5.81 -0.91
N VAL A 97 -10.27 -5.94 -0.03
CA VAL A 97 -8.88 -6.12 -0.46
C VAL A 97 -8.67 -7.44 -1.19
N ALA A 98 -9.37 -8.51 -0.81
CA ALA A 98 -9.36 -9.77 -1.56
C ALA A 98 -9.85 -9.58 -3.01
N THR A 99 -10.79 -8.68 -3.27
CA THR A 99 -11.17 -8.36 -4.66
C THR A 99 -10.04 -7.70 -5.46
N TRP A 100 -9.16 -6.93 -4.82
CA TRP A 100 -8.00 -6.30 -5.46
C TRP A 100 -7.02 -7.35 -5.99
N PHE A 101 -6.92 -8.50 -5.31
CA PHE A 101 -6.07 -9.59 -5.73
C PHE A 101 -6.45 -10.20 -7.08
N LYS A 102 -7.71 -10.03 -7.53
CA LYS A 102 -8.10 -10.36 -8.91
C LYS A 102 -7.32 -9.54 -9.94
N THR A 103 -7.03 -8.27 -9.65
CA THR A 103 -6.22 -7.39 -10.51
C THR A 103 -4.73 -7.61 -10.30
N ILE A 104 -4.29 -7.70 -9.04
CA ILE A 104 -2.87 -7.90 -8.67
C ILE A 104 -2.32 -9.19 -9.28
N PHE A 105 -3.08 -10.29 -9.29
CA PHE A 105 -2.62 -11.53 -9.91
C PHE A 105 -2.59 -11.53 -11.44
N ASN A 106 -3.11 -10.48 -12.08
CA ASN A 106 -3.09 -10.31 -13.53
C ASN A 106 -1.98 -9.37 -14.02
N VAL A 107 -1.30 -8.64 -13.12
CA VAL A 107 -0.13 -7.83 -13.47
C VAL A 107 1.15 -8.68 -13.46
N ARG A 108 2.24 -8.16 -14.04
CA ARG A 108 3.56 -8.79 -13.92
C ARG A 108 4.15 -8.51 -12.55
N LEU A 109 4.14 -9.51 -11.66
CA LEU A 109 4.76 -9.43 -10.34
C LEU A 109 6.28 -9.59 -10.48
N GLU A 110 7.02 -8.49 -10.43
CA GLU A 110 8.47 -8.52 -10.46
C GLU A 110 9.03 -9.06 -9.13
N ARG A 111 10.10 -9.86 -9.21
CA ARG A 111 10.85 -10.38 -8.04
C ARG A 111 11.75 -9.29 -7.47
N LYS A 112 11.13 -8.23 -6.96
CA LYS A 112 11.77 -7.05 -6.41
C LYS A 112 11.22 -6.78 -5.02
N ASP A 113 12.09 -6.29 -4.14
CA ASP A 113 11.77 -6.08 -2.73
C ASP A 113 10.57 -5.14 -2.56
N TYR A 114 10.45 -4.09 -3.37
CA TYR A 114 9.32 -3.16 -3.30
C TYR A 114 7.96 -3.83 -3.59
N VAL A 115 7.93 -4.86 -4.44
CA VAL A 115 6.72 -5.65 -4.70
C VAL A 115 6.45 -6.57 -3.50
N ALA A 116 7.50 -7.19 -2.95
CA ALA A 116 7.39 -8.03 -1.76
C ALA A 116 6.89 -7.25 -0.54
N HIS A 117 7.48 -6.10 -0.23
CA HIS A 117 7.01 -5.20 0.82
C HIS A 117 5.54 -4.83 0.63
N ALA A 118 5.15 -4.43 -0.59
CA ALA A 118 3.77 -4.05 -0.86
C ALA A 118 2.79 -5.20 -0.63
N LEU A 119 3.14 -6.41 -1.08
CA LEU A 119 2.30 -7.59 -0.90
C LEU A 119 2.22 -8.01 0.58
N VAL A 120 3.34 -7.96 1.32
CA VAL A 120 3.36 -8.24 2.76
C VAL A 120 2.44 -7.27 3.50
N GLN A 121 2.52 -5.96 3.24
CA GLN A 121 1.66 -4.96 3.87
C GLN A 121 0.16 -5.20 3.58
N LEU A 122 -0.17 -5.67 2.38
CA LEU A 122 -1.55 -6.00 1.98
C LEU A 122 -2.08 -7.31 2.59
N THR A 123 -1.22 -8.29 2.90
CA THR A 123 -1.64 -9.66 3.23
C THR A 123 -1.14 -10.21 4.56
N ARG A 124 -0.35 -9.44 5.32
CA ARG A 124 0.20 -9.89 6.60
C ARG A 124 -0.91 -10.36 7.53
N VAL A 125 -0.69 -11.51 8.15
CA VAL A 125 -1.54 -12.06 9.21
C VAL A 125 -1.32 -11.24 10.47
N THR A 126 -2.42 -10.80 11.09
CA THR A 126 -2.43 -9.95 12.28
C THR A 126 -2.95 -10.69 13.51
N GLY A 127 -3.57 -11.87 13.31
CA GLY A 127 -4.27 -12.61 14.37
C GLY A 127 -5.71 -12.12 14.59
N ASP A 128 -6.15 -11.11 13.82
CA ASP A 128 -7.49 -10.55 13.86
C ASP A 128 -8.21 -10.82 12.53
N ARG A 129 -9.25 -11.66 12.61
CA ARG A 129 -10.07 -12.06 11.46
C ARG A 129 -10.77 -10.88 10.77
N ALA A 130 -10.99 -9.77 11.47
CA ALA A 130 -11.59 -8.58 10.87
C ALA A 130 -10.66 -7.87 9.88
N ARG A 131 -9.35 -8.16 9.93
CA ARG A 131 -8.33 -7.52 9.08
C ARG A 131 -7.64 -8.51 8.14
N ASP A 132 -7.50 -9.76 8.57
CA ASP A 132 -6.77 -10.80 7.86
C ASP A 132 -7.46 -11.24 6.56
N LEU A 133 -6.67 -11.41 5.51
CA LEU A 133 -7.17 -11.88 4.22
C LEU A 133 -7.45 -13.40 4.21
N PRO A 134 -8.29 -13.89 3.27
CA PRO A 134 -8.51 -15.32 3.10
C PRO A 134 -7.21 -16.10 2.86
N GLU A 135 -7.08 -17.22 3.55
CA GLU A 135 -5.90 -18.10 3.52
C GLU A 135 -5.39 -18.44 2.10
N PRO A 136 -6.25 -18.70 1.08
CA PRO A 136 -5.77 -18.97 -0.27
C PRO A 136 -4.95 -17.84 -0.89
N ILE A 137 -5.25 -16.58 -0.56
CA ILE A 137 -4.49 -15.42 -1.01
C ILE A 137 -3.15 -15.36 -0.27
N VAL A 138 -3.18 -15.46 1.05
CA VAL A 138 -2.00 -15.46 1.92
C VAL A 138 -1.01 -16.55 1.50
N ASN A 139 -1.48 -17.78 1.32
CA ASN A 139 -0.68 -18.93 0.88
C ASN A 139 -0.10 -18.76 -0.54
N ARG A 140 -0.82 -18.09 -1.44
CA ARG A 140 -0.31 -17.79 -2.78
C ARG A 140 0.82 -16.76 -2.73
N ILE A 141 0.69 -15.72 -1.91
CA ILE A 141 1.75 -14.73 -1.71
C ILE A 141 2.96 -15.33 -1.00
N ALA A 142 2.75 -16.10 0.08
CA ALA A 142 3.82 -16.80 0.79
C ALA A 142 4.65 -17.69 -0.14
N ARG A 143 4.00 -18.42 -1.08
CA ARG A 143 4.70 -19.21 -2.11
C ARG A 143 5.41 -18.37 -3.16
N TRP A 144 4.86 -17.20 -3.51
CA TRP A 144 5.53 -16.29 -4.45
C TRP A 144 6.77 -15.66 -3.82
N LEU A 145 6.73 -15.31 -2.53
CA LEU A 145 7.84 -14.72 -1.80
C LEU A 145 9.09 -15.59 -1.77
N THR A 146 8.97 -16.92 -1.82
CA THR A 146 10.14 -17.82 -1.88
C THR A 146 10.99 -17.63 -3.14
N GLN A 147 10.46 -16.94 -4.15
CA GLN A 147 11.14 -16.65 -5.41
C GLN A 147 11.80 -15.27 -5.44
N VAL A 148 11.64 -14.47 -4.38
CA VAL A 148 12.21 -13.12 -4.26
C VAL A 148 13.53 -13.20 -3.49
N PRO A 149 14.58 -12.43 -3.88
CA PRO A 149 15.77 -12.28 -3.04
C PRO A 149 15.41 -11.85 -1.61
N GLY A 150 15.98 -12.49 -0.59
CA GLY A 150 15.61 -12.22 0.81
C GLY A 150 14.18 -12.65 1.18
N GLY A 151 13.51 -13.43 0.32
CA GLY A 151 12.10 -13.81 0.43
C GLY A 151 11.69 -14.49 1.72
N GLN A 152 12.61 -15.19 2.40
CA GLN A 152 12.34 -15.81 3.69
C GLN A 152 11.95 -14.77 4.74
N ALA A 153 12.69 -13.66 4.85
CA ALA A 153 12.38 -12.60 5.82
C ALA A 153 11.02 -11.94 5.53
N PHE A 154 10.65 -11.77 4.26
CA PHE A 154 9.31 -11.30 3.88
C PHE A 154 8.22 -12.31 4.24
N ARG A 155 8.47 -13.60 4.04
CA ARG A 155 7.52 -14.66 4.34
C ARG A 155 7.29 -14.81 5.85
N GLU A 156 8.34 -14.71 6.65
CA GLU A 156 8.25 -14.67 8.11
C GLU A 156 7.37 -13.50 8.55
N ARG A 157 7.66 -12.28 8.07
CA ARG A 157 6.84 -11.09 8.35
C ARG A 157 5.38 -11.24 7.92
N LEU A 158 5.11 -11.91 6.81
CA LEU A 158 3.75 -12.14 6.33
C LEU A 158 2.96 -13.08 7.24
N LEU A 159 3.60 -14.11 7.80
CA LEU A 159 2.93 -15.20 8.53
C LEU A 159 2.96 -15.05 10.05
N ASP A 160 3.97 -14.36 10.58
CA ASP A 160 4.16 -14.18 12.02
C ASP A 160 3.65 -12.78 12.46
N PRO A 161 2.51 -12.71 13.18
CA PRO A 161 1.94 -11.44 13.62
C PRO A 161 2.79 -10.73 14.69
N THR A 162 3.74 -11.43 15.32
CA THR A 162 4.61 -10.89 16.38
C THR A 162 5.85 -10.19 15.81
N ARG A 163 6.13 -10.36 14.51
CA ARG A 163 7.27 -9.71 13.86
C ARG A 163 7.03 -8.22 13.68
N LEU A 164 7.77 -7.43 14.45
CA LEU A 164 7.85 -5.98 14.30
C LEU A 164 8.49 -5.60 12.94
N ALA A 165 8.18 -4.39 12.48
CA ALA A 165 8.79 -3.84 11.27
C ALA A 165 10.29 -3.61 11.50
N ASP A 166 11.10 -4.11 10.58
CA ASP A 166 12.54 -3.80 10.54
C ASP A 166 12.78 -2.40 9.93
N GLU A 167 14.03 -1.95 9.93
CA GLU A 167 14.39 -0.64 9.36
C GLU A 167 14.03 -0.52 7.87
N ALA A 168 14.20 -1.60 7.10
CA ALA A 168 13.91 -1.61 5.67
C ALA A 168 12.40 -1.49 5.40
N GLU A 169 11.59 -2.18 6.20
CA GLU A 169 10.14 -2.05 6.17
C GLU A 169 9.69 -0.67 6.63
N THR A 170 10.28 -0.13 7.69
CA THR A 170 9.97 1.22 8.18
C THR A 170 10.28 2.26 7.11
N ALA A 171 11.48 2.23 6.53
CA ALA A 171 11.87 3.11 5.42
C ALA A 171 10.95 2.94 4.19
N TRP A 172 10.58 1.70 3.86
CA TRP A 172 9.61 1.45 2.81
C TRP A 172 8.28 2.11 3.12
N VAL A 173 7.73 1.89 4.32
CA VAL A 173 6.39 2.38 4.69
C VAL A 173 6.35 3.91 4.79
N LEU A 174 7.40 4.54 5.31
CA LEU A 174 7.53 5.99 5.37
C LEU A 174 7.77 6.60 3.98
N GLY A 175 8.28 5.81 3.03
CA GLY A 175 8.54 6.26 1.65
C GLY A 175 9.84 7.05 1.49
N GLU A 176 10.60 7.18 2.58
CA GLU A 176 11.93 7.80 2.63
C GLU A 176 12.86 6.99 3.52
N ALA A 177 14.16 7.09 3.25
CA ALA A 177 15.17 6.51 4.13
C ALA A 177 15.51 7.54 5.23
N LEU A 178 15.95 7.05 6.39
CA LEU A 178 16.53 7.91 7.40
C LEU A 178 17.76 8.63 6.82
N PRO A 179 17.89 9.95 7.03
CA PRO A 179 19.12 10.67 6.73
C PRO A 179 20.34 10.00 7.37
N ALA A 180 21.49 10.08 6.70
CA ALA A 180 22.73 9.52 7.23
C ALA A 180 23.05 10.10 8.62
N GLY A 181 23.37 9.23 9.57
CA GLY A 181 23.69 9.59 10.96
C GLY A 181 22.49 9.61 11.92
N LEU A 182 21.27 9.31 11.44
CA LEU A 182 20.10 9.12 12.30
C LEU A 182 19.80 7.63 12.49
N VAL A 183 19.45 7.25 13.71
CA VAL A 183 18.99 5.91 14.09
C VAL A 183 17.64 6.03 14.80
N LEU A 184 16.77 5.02 14.64
CA LEU A 184 15.54 4.97 15.42
C LEU A 184 15.92 4.73 16.88
N ALA A 185 15.36 5.50 17.80
CA ALA A 185 15.44 5.17 19.20
C ALA A 185 14.69 3.85 19.42
N ASP A 186 15.34 2.87 20.04
CA ASP A 186 14.64 1.66 20.48
C ASP A 186 13.45 2.07 21.35
N ALA A 187 12.31 1.40 21.17
CA ALA A 187 11.17 1.58 22.05
C ALA A 187 11.63 1.24 23.46
N VAL A 188 11.81 2.27 24.29
CA VAL A 188 12.16 2.12 25.70
C VAL A 188 11.11 1.20 26.31
N THR A 189 11.53 -0.02 26.66
CA THR A 189 10.81 -0.85 27.61
C THR A 189 10.81 -0.09 28.93
N GLU A 190 9.72 0.61 29.21
CA GLU A 190 9.42 1.05 30.57
C GLU A 190 9.04 -0.21 31.36
N ASP A 191 9.98 -0.65 32.21
CA ASP A 191 9.73 -1.59 33.32
C ASP A 191 8.90 -0.91 34.43
#